data_AF-A0A317VM16-F1
#
_entry.id   AF-A0A317VM16-F1
#
_cell.length_a   1.000
_cell.length_b   1.000
_cell.length_c   1.000
_cell.angle_alpha   90.00
_cell.angle_beta   90.00
_cell.angle_gamma   90.00
#
_symmetry.space_group_name_H-M   'P 1'
#
loop_
_entity.id
_entity.type
_entity.pdbx_description
1 polymer ?
#
loop_
_entity_poly.entity_id
_entity_poly.type
_entity_poly.pdbx_seq_one_letter_code
_entity_poly.pdbx_strand_id
1 'polypeptide(L)'
;MIPSILTGVSMLAGSAYASAVQPVRAAGGCTNINSYYPETGTTGYFMLAASDCKNVTAPDQACPIEGFGDTSVVFRTAGETGIHMGYIAIGSENDEAKNPIICDDSSPSILNGLVETGVSGYSFQPLNISSIPYTALLMWGLDEQASVPVDFYHHYVNGTQQDGLFIGANNVTTWAIKEYSDSGSKLPYWLFRLLGPDSEDPITGAALEEGELVTYIKVRY
;
A
#
# COMPACT_ATOMS: atom_id res chain seq x y z
N MET A 1 -46.13 -15.05 -50.86
CA MET A 1 -45.99 -15.24 -49.41
C MET A 1 -44.50 -15.24 -49.10
N ILE A 2 -43.99 -14.14 -48.55
CA ILE A 2 -42.59 -13.98 -48.16
C ILE A 2 -42.64 -13.46 -46.71
N PRO A 3 -42.08 -14.18 -45.72
CA PRO A 3 -42.21 -13.79 -44.33
C PRO A 3 -41.21 -12.68 -43.98
N SER A 4 -41.73 -11.68 -43.29
CA SER A 4 -40.98 -10.60 -42.63
C SER A 4 -40.19 -11.15 -41.45
N ILE A 5 -38.89 -10.85 -41.38
CA ILE A 5 -38.06 -11.05 -40.19
C ILE A 5 -37.83 -9.68 -39.56
N LEU A 6 -38.47 -9.44 -38.41
CA LEU A 6 -38.14 -8.35 -37.50
C LEU A 6 -36.87 -8.74 -36.72
N THR A 7 -35.76 -8.08 -37.02
CA THR A 7 -34.57 -8.09 -36.16
C THR A 7 -34.67 -6.91 -35.21
N GLY A 8 -35.04 -7.19 -33.95
CA GLY A 8 -34.92 -6.23 -32.86
C GLY A 8 -33.45 -6.01 -32.54
N VAL A 9 -32.97 -4.79 -32.72
CA VAL A 9 -31.64 -4.37 -32.26
C VAL A 9 -31.74 -4.12 -30.76
N SER A 10 -31.26 -5.08 -29.98
CA SER A 10 -31.05 -4.92 -28.54
C SER A 10 -29.93 -3.90 -28.34
N MET A 11 -30.25 -2.77 -27.72
CA MET A 11 -29.25 -1.81 -27.27
C MET A 11 -28.42 -2.44 -26.15
N LEU A 12 -27.19 -2.83 -26.48
CA LEU A 12 -26.16 -3.08 -25.47
C LEU A 12 -25.85 -1.74 -24.81
N ALA A 13 -26.42 -1.52 -23.63
CA ALA A 13 -26.00 -0.48 -22.72
C ALA A 13 -24.53 -0.75 -22.37
N GLY A 14 -23.62 0.01 -22.98
CA GLY A 14 -22.22 0.03 -22.59
C GLY A 14 -22.14 0.42 -21.13
N SER A 15 -21.54 -0.47 -20.35
CA SER A 15 -21.06 -0.24 -18.99
C SER A 15 -20.35 1.11 -18.93
N ALA A 16 -20.87 2.04 -18.13
CA ALA A 16 -20.18 3.28 -17.80
C ALA A 16 -18.81 2.91 -17.23
N TYR A 17 -17.74 3.37 -17.89
CA TYR A 17 -16.39 3.24 -17.37
C TYR A 17 -16.36 3.92 -15.99
N ALA A 18 -16.23 3.16 -14.92
CA ALA A 18 -15.70 3.70 -13.68
C ALA A 18 -14.34 4.31 -14.06
N SER A 19 -14.19 5.62 -13.89
CA SER A 19 -12.97 6.29 -14.32
C SER A 19 -11.82 5.78 -13.48
N ALA A 20 -10.81 5.21 -14.14
CA ALA A 20 -9.65 4.63 -13.47
C ALA A 20 -8.82 5.74 -12.82
N VAL A 21 -8.35 5.47 -11.60
CA VAL A 21 -7.42 6.36 -10.89
C VAL A 21 -6.09 6.40 -11.65
N GLN A 22 -5.62 7.60 -11.93
CA GLN A 22 -4.32 7.85 -12.54
C GLN A 22 -3.35 8.38 -11.47
N PRO A 23 -2.34 7.60 -11.04
CA PRO A 23 -1.30 8.09 -10.16
C PRO A 23 -0.32 8.99 -10.91
N VAL A 24 0.01 10.13 -10.32
CA VAL A 24 1.05 11.05 -10.80
C VAL A 24 2.03 11.28 -9.65
N ARG A 25 3.31 10.98 -9.86
CA ARG A 25 4.35 11.16 -8.84
C ARG A 25 4.36 12.61 -8.34
N ALA A 26 4.27 12.78 -7.03
CA ALA A 26 4.35 14.08 -6.37
C ALA A 26 5.81 14.53 -6.34
N ALA A 27 6.14 15.55 -7.12
CA ALA A 27 7.49 16.11 -7.14
C ALA A 27 7.80 16.83 -5.83
N GLY A 28 9.09 16.91 -5.45
CA GLY A 28 9.54 17.64 -4.26
C GLY A 28 9.77 16.80 -3.00
N GLY A 29 9.61 15.47 -3.06
CA GLY A 29 9.96 14.59 -1.94
C GLY A 29 9.17 14.94 -0.68
N CYS A 30 9.85 15.21 0.43
CA CYS A 30 9.23 15.51 1.71
C CYS A 30 8.48 16.85 1.75
N THR A 31 8.68 17.75 0.78
CA THR A 31 7.91 19.02 0.71
C THR A 31 6.41 18.81 0.51
N ASN A 32 6.00 17.60 0.11
CA ASN A 32 4.58 17.23 -0.05
C ASN A 32 3.86 16.96 1.28
N ILE A 33 4.61 16.93 2.39
CA ILE A 33 4.09 16.62 3.72
C ILE A 33 3.89 17.93 4.48
N ASN A 34 2.72 18.14 5.07
CA ASN A 34 2.33 19.41 5.71
C ASN A 34 3.24 19.81 6.89
N SER A 35 3.93 18.85 7.50
CA SER A 35 4.84 19.03 8.62
C SER A 35 6.31 19.09 8.21
N TYR A 36 6.62 19.45 6.96
CA TYR A 36 7.98 19.56 6.44
C TYR A 36 8.78 20.68 7.11
N TYR A 37 10.02 20.36 7.50
CA TYR A 37 11.02 21.26 8.06
C TYR A 37 12.18 21.45 7.07
N PRO A 38 12.24 22.57 6.34
CA PRO A 38 13.28 22.81 5.34
C PRO A 38 14.71 22.81 5.89
N GLU A 39 14.88 23.08 7.19
CA GLU A 39 16.18 23.15 7.84
C GLU A 39 16.83 21.78 8.01
N THR A 40 16.02 20.72 8.18
CA THR A 40 16.48 19.34 8.35
C THR A 40 16.20 18.47 7.14
N GLY A 41 15.33 18.89 6.22
CA GLY A 41 14.87 18.06 5.11
C GLY A 41 13.97 16.90 5.55
N THR A 42 13.34 17.03 6.72
CA THR A 42 12.51 15.98 7.33
C THR A 42 11.13 16.49 7.68
N THR A 43 10.25 15.60 8.14
CA THR A 43 8.89 15.95 8.56
C THR A 43 8.63 15.64 10.03
N GLY A 44 7.53 16.18 10.56
CA GLY A 44 6.90 15.60 11.74
C GLY A 44 6.37 14.19 11.47
N TYR A 45 5.93 13.50 12.53
CA TYR A 45 5.36 12.16 12.40
C TYR A 45 4.03 12.18 11.66
N PHE A 46 3.84 11.17 10.82
CA PHE A 46 2.57 10.82 10.21
C PHE A 46 2.40 9.29 10.24
N MET A 47 1.24 8.84 9.82
CA MET A 47 0.88 7.43 9.68
C MET A 47 0.39 7.14 8.27
N LEU A 48 0.32 5.87 7.91
CA LEU A 48 -0.29 5.38 6.68
C LEU A 48 -1.65 4.78 7.00
N ALA A 49 -2.59 4.89 6.07
CA ALA A 49 -3.92 4.31 6.24
C ALA A 49 -4.46 3.71 4.94
N ALA A 50 -5.25 2.66 5.06
CA ALA A 50 -6.03 2.12 3.96
C ALA A 50 -7.09 3.14 3.51
N SER A 51 -7.24 3.32 2.19
CA SER A 51 -8.15 4.30 1.61
C SER A 51 -8.75 3.81 0.29
N ASP A 52 -10.05 4.07 0.08
CA ASP A 52 -10.84 3.55 -1.05
C ASP A 52 -10.74 2.02 -1.17
N CYS A 53 -10.76 1.35 -0.03
CA CYS A 53 -10.65 -0.09 0.05
C CYS A 53 -11.93 -0.77 -0.45
N LYS A 54 -11.76 -1.83 -1.25
CA LYS A 54 -12.84 -2.54 -1.94
C LYS A 54 -12.63 -4.03 -1.90
N ASN A 55 -13.67 -4.76 -1.52
CA ASN A 55 -13.76 -6.18 -1.79
C ASN A 55 -14.35 -6.40 -3.18
N VAL A 56 -13.50 -6.56 -4.19
CA VAL A 56 -13.94 -6.70 -5.59
C VAL A 56 -14.75 -7.98 -5.87
N THR A 57 -14.78 -8.92 -4.92
CA THR A 57 -15.57 -10.17 -5.01
C THR A 57 -16.93 -10.06 -4.33
N ALA A 58 -17.12 -9.10 -3.43
CA ALA A 58 -18.39 -8.90 -2.72
C ALA A 58 -19.37 -8.05 -3.55
N PRO A 59 -20.68 -8.39 -3.56
CA PRO A 59 -21.68 -7.64 -4.33
C PRO A 59 -21.79 -6.15 -3.97
N ASP A 60 -21.56 -5.79 -2.70
CA ASP A 60 -21.59 -4.42 -2.18
C ASP A 60 -20.20 -3.78 -2.10
N GLN A 61 -19.16 -4.52 -2.50
CA GLN A 61 -17.75 -4.14 -2.42
C GLN A 61 -17.26 -3.74 -1.02
N ALA A 62 -17.98 -4.12 0.04
CA ALA A 62 -17.69 -3.70 1.40
C ALA A 62 -16.26 -4.08 1.82
N CYS A 63 -15.53 -3.12 2.38
CA CYS A 63 -14.22 -3.33 2.98
C CYS A 63 -14.23 -2.98 4.48
N PRO A 64 -13.76 -3.87 5.36
CA PRO A 64 -13.84 -3.66 6.81
C PRO A 64 -12.77 -2.71 7.38
N ILE A 65 -11.75 -2.36 6.59
CA ILE A 65 -10.55 -1.65 7.07
C ILE A 65 -10.39 -0.22 6.52
N GLU A 66 -11.44 0.37 5.95
CA GLU A 66 -11.35 1.75 5.46
C GLU A 66 -10.91 2.71 6.57
N GLY A 67 -9.80 3.43 6.34
CA GLY A 67 -9.22 4.37 7.29
C GLY A 67 -8.47 3.72 8.46
N PHE A 68 -8.22 2.42 8.45
CA PHE A 68 -7.38 1.75 9.45
C PHE A 68 -5.92 2.11 9.20
N GLY A 69 -5.19 2.40 10.28
CA GLY A 69 -3.82 2.87 10.23
C GLY A 69 -2.76 1.78 10.35
N ASP A 70 -1.50 2.16 10.12
CA ASP A 70 -0.36 1.25 10.04
C ASP A 70 0.16 0.69 11.37
N THR A 71 0.91 -0.40 11.26
CA THR A 71 1.62 -1.09 12.34
C THR A 71 2.89 -1.75 11.81
N SER A 72 3.86 -2.05 12.67
CA SER A 72 5.05 -2.84 12.31
C SER A 72 4.87 -4.32 12.67
N VAL A 73 5.29 -5.18 11.75
CA VAL A 73 5.36 -6.62 11.97
C VAL A 73 6.79 -7.10 11.71
N VAL A 74 7.36 -7.77 12.70
CA VAL A 74 8.78 -8.17 12.70
C VAL A 74 8.94 -9.61 12.21
N PHE A 75 10.01 -9.88 11.46
CA PHE A 75 10.42 -11.27 11.25
C PHE A 75 11.24 -11.76 12.44
N ARG A 76 10.94 -12.97 12.89
CA ARG A 76 11.72 -13.68 13.91
C ARG A 76 12.16 -15.01 13.34
N THR A 77 13.41 -15.07 12.87
CA THR A 77 14.01 -16.32 12.42
C THR A 77 14.48 -17.12 13.63
N ALA A 78 14.10 -18.40 13.70
CA ALA A 78 14.55 -19.29 14.77
C ALA A 78 16.09 -19.42 14.74
N GLY A 79 16.74 -19.08 15.86
CA GLY A 79 18.20 -19.14 16.00
C GLY A 79 18.94 -17.82 15.75
N GLU A 80 18.25 -16.77 15.30
CA GLU A 80 18.84 -15.43 15.19
C GLU A 80 18.66 -14.63 16.50
N THR A 81 19.69 -13.85 16.85
CA THR A 81 19.59 -12.87 17.93
C THR A 81 19.24 -11.50 17.37
N GLY A 82 18.05 -11.00 17.69
CA GLY A 82 17.60 -9.65 17.37
C GLY A 82 16.55 -9.57 16.25
N ILE A 83 16.05 -8.36 16.04
CA ILE A 83 15.12 -8.00 14.97
C ILE A 83 15.90 -7.12 13.99
N HIS A 84 16.02 -7.58 12.74
CA HIS A 84 16.78 -6.90 11.69
C HIS A 84 15.93 -6.52 10.48
N MET A 85 14.76 -7.12 10.34
CA MET A 85 13.86 -6.91 9.21
C MET A 85 12.39 -7.16 9.58
N GLY A 86 11.49 -6.64 8.76
CA GLY A 86 10.05 -6.79 8.89
C GLY A 86 9.31 -5.99 7.84
N TYR A 87 8.00 -5.84 8.01
CA TYR A 87 7.13 -5.09 7.12
C TYR A 87 6.13 -4.22 7.85
N ILE A 88 5.75 -3.14 7.18
CA ILE A 88 4.66 -2.27 7.61
C ILE A 88 3.37 -2.88 7.08
N ALA A 89 2.39 -3.00 7.97
CA ALA A 89 1.05 -3.52 7.70
C ALA A 89 0.01 -2.50 8.17
N ILE A 90 -1.28 -2.83 8.02
CA ILE A 90 -2.39 -2.11 8.65
C ILE A 90 -2.88 -2.92 9.86
N GLY A 91 -3.12 -2.31 11.01
CA GLY A 91 -3.64 -3.02 12.18
C GLY A 91 -5.02 -3.64 11.93
N SER A 92 -5.35 -4.78 12.55
CA SER A 92 -6.70 -5.34 12.44
C SER A 92 -7.73 -4.60 13.31
N GLU A 93 -7.28 -3.80 14.27
CA GLU A 93 -8.11 -2.86 15.01
C GLU A 93 -7.59 -1.42 14.85
N ASN A 94 -8.49 -0.46 14.62
CA ASN A 94 -8.06 0.91 14.33
C ASN A 94 -7.56 1.69 15.57
N ASP A 95 -7.84 1.21 16.78
CA ASP A 95 -7.37 1.77 18.04
C ASP A 95 -6.00 1.21 18.47
N GLU A 96 -5.40 0.30 17.70
CA GLU A 96 -4.00 -0.13 17.89
C GLU A 96 -3.04 1.06 17.82
N ALA A 97 -1.92 0.99 18.56
CA ALA A 97 -0.86 1.98 18.45
C ALA A 97 -0.27 1.98 17.05
N LYS A 98 -0.21 3.15 16.42
CA LYS A 98 0.30 3.31 15.05
C LYS A 98 1.80 3.53 15.04
N ASN A 99 2.47 3.04 14.01
CA ASN A 99 3.91 3.22 13.87
C ASN A 99 4.22 4.64 13.37
N PRO A 100 5.04 5.42 14.10
CA PRO A 100 5.44 6.72 13.61
C PRO A 100 6.30 6.61 12.34
N ILE A 101 5.90 7.32 11.29
CA ILE A 101 6.67 7.43 10.05
C ILE A 101 7.08 8.89 9.86
N ILE A 102 8.31 9.10 9.39
CA ILE A 102 8.80 10.39 8.90
C ILE A 102 9.13 10.29 7.42
N CYS A 103 9.14 11.44 6.76
CA CYS A 103 9.85 11.61 5.53
C CYS A 103 11.23 12.21 5.79
N ASP A 104 12.25 11.74 5.06
CA ASP A 104 13.62 12.25 5.11
C ASP A 104 14.22 12.29 3.70
N ASP A 105 14.47 13.49 3.16
CA ASP A 105 15.03 13.70 1.81
C ASP A 105 16.48 13.20 1.68
N SER A 106 17.17 12.95 2.80
CA SER A 106 18.56 12.48 2.84
C SER A 106 18.69 10.96 3.00
N SER A 107 17.58 10.27 3.31
CA SER A 107 17.56 8.82 3.51
C SER A 107 17.54 8.07 2.17
N PRO A 108 18.06 6.82 2.10
CA PRO A 108 17.99 5.99 0.90
C PRO A 108 16.56 5.74 0.38
N SER A 109 15.56 5.91 1.24
CA SER A 109 14.14 5.96 0.87
C SER A 109 13.51 7.19 1.50
N ILE A 110 12.56 7.82 0.80
CA ILE A 110 11.86 8.98 1.34
C ILE A 110 11.10 8.65 2.62
N LEU A 111 10.70 7.40 2.85
CA LEU A 111 9.99 6.97 4.05
C LEU A 111 10.93 6.33 5.06
N ASN A 112 10.82 6.73 6.32
CA ASN A 112 11.50 6.08 7.43
C ASN A 112 10.49 5.79 8.55
N GLY A 113 10.37 4.53 8.94
CA GLY A 113 9.46 4.09 10.00
C GLY A 113 10.20 3.85 11.30
N LEU A 114 9.65 4.29 12.43
CA LEU A 114 10.12 3.91 13.75
C LEU A 114 9.68 2.48 14.03
N VAL A 115 10.62 1.54 13.91
CA VAL A 115 10.35 0.10 13.99
C VAL A 115 11.22 -0.57 15.04
N GLU A 116 10.81 -1.74 15.52
CA GLU A 116 11.61 -2.54 16.42
C GLU A 116 12.95 -2.95 15.79
N THR A 117 14.04 -2.72 16.52
CA THR A 117 15.38 -3.18 16.17
C THR A 117 16.08 -3.80 17.38
N GLY A 118 16.77 -4.93 17.17
CA GLY A 118 17.46 -5.65 18.26
C GLY A 118 16.50 -6.30 19.27
N VAL A 119 16.89 -6.33 20.56
CA VAL A 119 16.14 -7.03 21.63
C VAL A 119 15.08 -6.14 22.29
N SER A 120 15.28 -4.81 22.30
CA SER A 120 14.37 -3.84 22.94
C SER A 120 14.49 -2.42 22.37
N GLY A 121 15.12 -2.26 21.20
CA GLY A 121 15.36 -0.96 20.58
C GLY A 121 14.26 -0.58 19.60
N TYR A 122 14.13 0.71 19.36
CA TYR A 122 13.38 1.26 18.24
C TYR A 122 14.30 2.24 17.51
N SER A 123 14.29 2.20 16.19
CA SER A 123 15.02 3.16 15.38
C SER A 123 14.26 3.45 14.09
N PHE A 124 14.44 4.66 13.57
CA PHE A 124 13.98 4.96 12.22
C PHE A 124 14.78 4.13 11.22
N GLN A 125 14.08 3.37 10.39
CA GLN A 125 14.67 2.56 9.32
C GLN A 125 14.06 2.96 7.98
N PRO A 126 14.85 2.99 6.88
CA PRO A 126 14.32 3.22 5.55
C PRO A 126 13.28 2.16 5.20
N LEU A 127 12.13 2.61 4.68
CA LEU A 127 11.05 1.74 4.23
C LEU A 127 11.10 1.64 2.71
N ASN A 128 11.26 0.43 2.18
CA ASN A 128 11.33 0.14 0.75
C ASN A 128 10.33 -0.94 0.37
N ILE A 129 9.93 -0.96 -0.88
CA ILE A 129 9.13 -2.05 -1.42
C ILE A 129 10.08 -3.21 -1.79
N SER A 130 9.72 -4.45 -1.44
CA SER A 130 10.48 -5.62 -1.88
C SER A 130 10.53 -5.69 -3.40
N SER A 131 11.70 -5.97 -3.97
CA SER A 131 11.87 -6.13 -5.42
C SER A 131 11.26 -7.41 -5.99
N ILE A 132 10.66 -8.27 -5.14
CA ILE A 132 9.98 -9.50 -5.56
C ILE A 132 8.55 -9.13 -6.00
N PRO A 133 8.20 -9.17 -7.29
CA PRO A 133 6.96 -8.54 -7.79
C PRO A 133 5.65 -9.09 -7.20
N TYR A 134 5.55 -10.41 -7.03
CA TYR A 134 4.33 -11.06 -6.53
C TYR A 134 4.11 -10.89 -5.02
N THR A 135 5.13 -10.49 -4.25
CA THR A 135 4.97 -10.16 -2.82
C THR A 135 5.09 -8.68 -2.52
N ALA A 136 5.93 -7.92 -3.21
CA ALA A 136 6.08 -6.45 -3.22
C ALA A 136 5.62 -5.71 -1.94
N LEU A 137 6.07 -6.16 -0.78
CA LEU A 137 5.68 -5.64 0.53
C LEU A 137 6.43 -4.34 0.87
N LEU A 138 5.84 -3.48 1.70
CA LEU A 138 6.55 -2.35 2.30
C LEU A 138 7.37 -2.83 3.52
N MET A 139 8.69 -2.82 3.42
CA MET A 139 9.62 -3.49 4.33
C MET A 139 10.72 -2.56 4.83
N TRP A 140 11.36 -2.94 5.94
CA TRP A 140 12.65 -2.41 6.37
C TRP A 140 13.69 -3.52 6.50
N GLY A 141 14.96 -3.14 6.54
CA GLY A 141 16.07 -4.09 6.66
C GLY A 141 16.38 -4.85 5.37
N LEU A 142 15.88 -4.37 4.23
CA LEU A 142 16.22 -4.90 2.91
C LEU A 142 17.59 -4.39 2.45
N ASP A 143 18.34 -5.26 1.78
CA ASP A 143 19.53 -4.87 1.03
C ASP A 143 19.14 -4.00 -0.18
N GLU A 144 20.08 -3.21 -0.68
CA GLU A 144 19.86 -2.28 -1.80
C GLU A 144 19.34 -2.99 -3.05
N GLN A 145 19.87 -4.17 -3.39
CA GLN A 145 19.44 -4.91 -4.59
C GLN A 145 18.04 -5.54 -4.43
N ALA A 146 17.55 -5.67 -3.20
CA ALA A 146 16.22 -6.19 -2.88
C ALA A 146 15.19 -5.07 -2.66
N SER A 147 15.60 -3.81 -2.82
CA SER A 147 14.81 -2.63 -2.47
C SER A 147 14.35 -1.86 -3.71
N VAL A 148 13.05 -1.54 -3.75
CA VAL A 148 12.45 -0.57 -4.65
C VAL A 148 12.06 0.65 -3.84
N PRO A 149 12.61 1.85 -4.13
CA PRO A 149 12.27 3.06 -3.40
C PRO A 149 10.78 3.40 -3.48
N VAL A 150 10.24 3.89 -2.36
CA VAL A 150 8.88 4.40 -2.29
C VAL A 150 8.84 5.84 -2.78
N ASP A 151 7.76 6.21 -3.44
CA ASP A 151 7.46 7.57 -3.87
C ASP A 151 6.08 8.01 -3.39
N PHE A 152 5.89 9.32 -3.29
CA PHE A 152 4.57 9.92 -3.10
C PHE A 152 3.88 10.16 -4.44
N TYR A 153 2.56 10.04 -4.44
CA TYR A 153 1.71 10.21 -5.61
C TYR A 153 0.46 11.02 -5.27
N HIS A 154 0.03 11.83 -6.23
CA HIS A 154 -1.32 12.37 -6.31
C HIS A 154 -2.17 11.47 -7.20
N HIS A 155 -3.43 11.29 -6.83
CA HIS A 155 -4.39 10.57 -7.65
C HIS A 155 -5.21 11.54 -8.49
N TYR A 156 -5.48 11.18 -9.74
CA TYR A 156 -6.37 11.93 -10.64
C TYR A 156 -7.48 11.01 -11.13
N VAL A 157 -8.70 11.53 -11.17
CA VAL A 157 -9.87 10.84 -11.76
C VAL A 157 -10.50 11.80 -12.75
N ASN A 158 -10.61 11.39 -14.02
CA ASN A 158 -11.04 12.27 -15.12
C ASN A 158 -10.29 13.62 -15.18
N GLY A 159 -8.98 13.61 -14.89
CA GLY A 159 -8.15 14.83 -14.87
C GLY A 159 -8.31 15.72 -13.64
N THR A 160 -9.17 15.37 -12.69
CA THR A 160 -9.32 16.08 -11.42
C THR A 160 -8.49 15.43 -10.34
N GLN A 161 -7.62 16.20 -9.69
CA GLN A 161 -6.83 15.72 -8.55
C GLN A 161 -7.74 15.35 -7.38
N GLN A 162 -7.54 14.16 -6.83
CA GLN A 162 -8.22 13.67 -5.63
C GLN A 162 -7.46 14.12 -4.39
N ASP A 163 -8.19 14.28 -3.28
CA ASP A 163 -7.59 14.66 -2.00
C ASP A 163 -6.67 13.56 -1.45
N GLY A 164 -5.47 13.97 -1.04
CA GLY A 164 -4.51 13.12 -0.36
C GLY A 164 -3.18 12.97 -1.07
N LEU A 165 -2.27 12.34 -0.33
CA LEU A 165 -0.97 11.89 -0.80
C LEU A 165 -0.91 10.39 -0.58
N PHE A 166 -0.57 9.64 -1.62
CA PHE A 166 -0.57 8.19 -1.60
C PHE A 166 0.84 7.67 -1.81
N ILE A 167 1.13 6.48 -1.30
CA ILE A 167 2.43 5.83 -1.50
C ILE A 167 2.35 4.77 -2.60
N GLY A 168 3.47 4.58 -3.29
CA GLY A 168 3.60 3.60 -4.34
C GLY A 168 5.01 3.57 -4.92
N ALA A 169 5.18 2.90 -6.05
CA ALA A 169 6.42 2.88 -6.82
C ALA A 169 6.12 2.70 -8.30
N ASN A 170 7.02 3.20 -9.16
CA ASN A 170 6.94 3.01 -10.61
C ASN A 170 5.58 3.39 -11.24
N ASN A 171 4.96 4.47 -10.78
CA ASN A 171 3.62 4.91 -11.19
C ASN A 171 2.50 3.91 -10.89
N VAL A 172 2.68 3.08 -9.87
CA VAL A 172 1.65 2.19 -9.33
C VAL A 172 1.43 2.54 -7.88
N THR A 173 0.16 2.71 -7.51
CA THR A 173 -0.27 3.01 -6.13
C THR A 173 -1.36 2.08 -5.63
N THR A 174 -1.78 1.12 -6.46
CA THR A 174 -2.80 0.13 -6.08
C THR A 174 -2.13 -1.00 -5.30
N TRP A 175 -2.74 -1.37 -4.18
CA TRP A 175 -2.24 -2.43 -3.32
C TRP A 175 -3.31 -3.51 -3.16
N ALA A 176 -2.89 -4.77 -3.16
CA ALA A 176 -3.69 -5.85 -2.62
C ALA A 176 -3.47 -5.93 -1.10
N ILE A 177 -4.50 -6.27 -0.34
CA ILE A 177 -4.43 -6.33 1.11
C ILE A 177 -5.26 -7.48 1.67
N LYS A 178 -4.71 -8.23 2.64
CA LYS A 178 -5.36 -9.40 3.25
C LYS A 178 -4.99 -9.53 4.72
N GLU A 179 -5.94 -10.04 5.52
CA GLU A 179 -5.73 -10.26 6.94
C GLU A 179 -4.90 -11.52 7.20
N TYR A 180 -3.97 -11.40 8.14
CA TYR A 180 -3.11 -12.45 8.66
C TYR A 180 -3.18 -12.50 10.19
N SER A 181 -3.04 -13.70 10.72
CA SER A 181 -2.94 -13.96 12.15
C SER A 181 -1.94 -15.10 12.36
N ASP A 182 -0.66 -14.73 12.37
CA ASP A 182 0.43 -15.69 12.51
C ASP A 182 0.88 -15.79 13.95
N SER A 183 1.32 -16.97 14.39
CA SER A 183 1.78 -17.18 15.77
C SER A 183 2.99 -16.32 16.19
N GLY A 184 3.64 -15.67 15.23
CA GLY A 184 4.79 -14.78 15.45
C GLY A 184 4.44 -13.30 15.58
N SER A 185 3.24 -12.87 15.16
CA SER A 185 2.82 -11.47 15.27
C SER A 185 2.24 -11.18 16.65
N LYS A 186 2.37 -9.93 17.12
CA LYS A 186 1.82 -9.51 18.42
C LYS A 186 0.28 -9.41 18.37
N LEU A 187 -0.26 -9.05 17.21
CA LEU A 187 -1.68 -8.85 16.92
C LEU A 187 -1.97 -9.32 15.49
N PRO A 188 -3.24 -9.62 15.14
CA PRO A 188 -3.67 -9.75 13.75
C PRO A 188 -3.43 -8.45 12.98
N TYR A 189 -3.21 -8.56 11.67
CA TYR A 189 -2.86 -7.42 10.83
C TYR A 189 -3.26 -7.68 9.38
N TRP A 190 -3.41 -6.60 8.62
CA TRP A 190 -3.68 -6.60 7.20
C TRP A 190 -2.40 -6.30 6.43
N LEU A 191 -1.86 -7.32 5.78
CA LEU A 191 -0.65 -7.22 4.97
C LEU A 191 -0.99 -6.74 3.57
N PHE A 192 -0.24 -5.76 3.07
CA PHE A 192 -0.45 -5.22 1.73
C PHE A 192 0.78 -5.38 0.83
N ARG A 193 0.52 -5.65 -0.46
CA ARG A 193 1.51 -5.80 -1.52
C ARG A 193 1.17 -4.92 -2.73
N LEU A 194 2.18 -4.32 -3.35
CA LEU A 194 1.94 -3.43 -4.48
C LEU A 194 1.54 -4.25 -5.71
N LEU A 195 0.44 -3.87 -6.37
CA LEU A 195 -0.04 -4.52 -7.60
C LEU A 195 0.65 -3.92 -8.84
N GLY A 196 1.98 -4.07 -8.87
CA GLY A 196 2.84 -3.63 -9.96
C GLY A 196 2.87 -4.57 -11.16
N PRO A 197 3.71 -4.28 -12.17
CA PRO A 197 4.02 -5.26 -13.23
C PRO A 197 4.49 -6.60 -12.62
N ASP A 198 4.06 -7.71 -13.22
CA ASP A 198 4.39 -9.08 -12.81
C ASP A 198 3.98 -9.45 -11.37
N SER A 199 3.00 -8.75 -10.80
CA SER A 199 2.50 -9.00 -9.44
C SER A 199 1.42 -10.08 -9.36
N GLU A 200 0.97 -10.61 -10.50
CA GLU A 200 0.08 -11.76 -10.53
C GLU A 200 0.74 -13.00 -9.89
N ASP A 201 -0.10 -13.88 -9.35
CA ASP A 201 0.33 -15.18 -8.85
C ASP A 201 1.06 -15.95 -9.97
N PRO A 202 2.33 -16.38 -9.76
CA PRO A 202 3.14 -17.00 -10.81
C PRO A 202 2.66 -18.40 -11.22
N ILE A 203 1.78 -19.03 -10.45
CA ILE A 203 1.19 -20.34 -10.70
C ILE A 203 -0.17 -20.20 -11.38
N THR A 204 -1.04 -19.32 -10.86
CA THR A 204 -2.43 -19.20 -11.31
C THR A 204 -2.65 -18.08 -12.33
N GLY A 205 -1.75 -17.10 -12.39
CA GLY A 205 -1.89 -15.87 -13.19
C GLY A 205 -2.96 -14.91 -12.65
N ALA A 206 -3.48 -15.15 -11.44
CA ALA A 206 -4.48 -14.29 -10.82
C ALA A 206 -3.83 -13.00 -10.30
N ALA A 207 -4.42 -11.84 -10.62
CA ALA A 207 -3.94 -10.55 -10.13
C ALA A 207 -4.09 -10.40 -8.60
N LEU A 208 -5.12 -11.06 -8.03
CA LEU A 208 -5.40 -11.10 -6.59
C LEU A 208 -5.38 -12.55 -6.12
N GLU A 209 -4.78 -12.78 -4.96
CA GLU A 209 -4.90 -14.03 -4.23
C GLU A 209 -6.29 -14.15 -3.58
N GLU A 210 -6.67 -15.38 -3.22
CA GLU A 210 -7.91 -15.62 -2.49
C GLU A 210 -7.95 -14.84 -1.17
N GLY A 211 -8.99 -14.03 -1.00
CA GLY A 211 -9.21 -13.21 0.19
C GLY A 211 -8.54 -11.83 0.15
N GLU A 212 -7.82 -11.48 -0.92
CA GLU A 212 -7.28 -10.13 -1.08
C GLU A 212 -8.36 -9.11 -1.47
N LEU A 213 -8.28 -7.94 -0.84
CA LEU A 213 -9.02 -6.74 -1.17
C LEU A 213 -8.11 -5.80 -1.96
N VAL A 214 -8.69 -4.80 -2.63
CA VAL A 214 -7.93 -3.74 -3.31
C VAL A 214 -8.01 -2.46 -2.49
N THR A 215 -6.90 -1.75 -2.33
CA THR A 215 -6.86 -0.49 -1.58
C THR A 215 -5.79 0.46 -2.13
N TYR A 216 -5.82 1.72 -1.70
CA TYR A 216 -4.69 2.63 -1.75
C TYR A 216 -4.15 2.88 -0.34
N ILE A 217 -2.86 3.17 -0.24
CA ILE A 217 -2.24 3.54 1.04
C ILE A 217 -2.00 5.05 1.06
N LYS A 218 -2.75 5.76 1.91
CA LYS A 218 -2.78 7.23 2.03
C LYS A 218 -1.98 7.69 3.24
N VAL A 219 -1.22 8.77 3.09
CA VAL A 219 -0.58 9.50 4.20
C VAL A 219 -1.64 10.19 5.03
N ARG A 220 -1.55 10.05 6.36
CA ARG A 220 -2.49 10.62 7.33
C ARG A 220 -1.76 11.26 8.51
N TYR A 221 -2.30 12.39 8.95
CA TYR A 221 -1.77 13.23 10.03
C TYR A 221 -2.57 13.07 11.31
#